data_AF-A0A8J7HU49-F1
#
_entry.id   AF-A0A8J7HU49-F1
#
_cell.length_a   1.000
_cell.length_b   1.000
_cell.length_c   1.000
_cell.angle_alpha   90.00
_cell.angle_beta   90.00
_cell.angle_gamma   90.00
#
_symmetry.space_group_name_H-M   'P 1'
#
loop_
_entity.id
_entity.type
_entity.pdbx_description
1 polymer ?
#
loop_
_entity_poly.entity_id
_entity_poly.type
_entity_poly.pdbx_seq_one_letter_code
_entity_poly.pdbx_strand_id
1 'polypeptide(L)'
;MLATIRKFDYAVRDQKGKVSFYVLLWKRKGISLELFDDYWRDVHGPVCARLPGQHQYWQFHVAANEGGLWPTINGIEYTCPEADQFNGIAELTFETATDRDLWFKSAAILMDDEHNVFSKAIGYNTSFGNSRTYIDGIPTGDPNGKLGVIKFHVMVKKSDAVSVEDFRRYLTNSFAPAVIQSDSVLKFRLHLFEEVDNSRPDAAGVSHYESPEKQYQAAFEIAFANPLEMETFFASKEYAIAVKDQARYVQRLLPFPERTAYTFVYDGNMTLAGQRSSTVAELIANIGATNQLKEDVVSLMLEQKLVSYSNGHSNGYQTNNTTNILSNKRTNYYKDLSADYSRPGLVTSYVAKKLIEDAEKIVAMKERTLPEIGPNYTLEQIEQENKEWWPTHCEALRQGRGDILTGEYRDDLVYLCQDGPYQGLEQQKEREQHWWALIAQPGVTMCWPIVMFHGEVVFFEWKCVDDETNETLAKGNVTWIRRGHRGACYLKTEQLTFYRDVFAPSELLKLIKTA
;
A
#
# COMPACT_ATOMS: atom_id res chain seq x y z
N MET A 1 -20.22 30.53 -38.17
CA MET A 1 -19.19 30.10 -37.19
C MET A 1 -19.92 29.58 -35.98
N LEU A 2 -20.23 28.29 -35.96
CA LEU A 2 -20.69 27.61 -34.75
C LEU A 2 -19.45 27.52 -33.86
N ALA A 3 -19.48 28.21 -32.72
CA ALA A 3 -18.43 28.11 -31.72
C ALA A 3 -18.35 26.64 -31.29
N THR A 4 -17.20 26.02 -31.53
CA THR A 4 -16.87 24.68 -31.06
C THR A 4 -17.07 24.67 -29.56
N ILE A 5 -18.14 24.01 -29.08
CA ILE A 5 -18.33 23.78 -27.64
C ILE A 5 -17.09 23.01 -27.20
N ARG A 6 -16.26 23.62 -26.36
CA ARG A 6 -15.08 22.97 -25.78
C ARG A 6 -15.57 21.73 -25.04
N LYS A 7 -15.34 20.55 -25.61
CA LYS A 7 -15.49 19.27 -24.91
C LYS A 7 -14.50 19.34 -23.75
N PHE A 8 -15.00 19.28 -22.51
CA PHE A 8 -14.11 19.22 -21.35
C PHE A 8 -13.29 17.93 -21.47
N ASP A 9 -11.96 18.06 -21.38
CA ASP A 9 -11.05 16.93 -21.41
C ASP A 9 -10.45 16.73 -20.02
N TYR A 10 -10.83 15.63 -19.40
CA TYR A 10 -10.42 15.20 -18.07
C TYR A 10 -9.22 14.24 -18.12
N ALA A 11 -8.63 13.96 -19.29
CA ALA A 11 -7.50 13.02 -19.44
C ALA A 11 -6.29 13.36 -18.55
N VAL A 12 -6.14 14.63 -18.17
CA VAL A 12 -5.08 15.08 -17.25
C VAL A 12 -5.10 14.36 -15.89
N ARG A 13 -6.27 13.89 -15.44
CA ARG A 13 -6.43 13.22 -14.14
C ARG A 13 -5.64 11.91 -14.03
N ASP A 14 -5.42 11.22 -15.15
CA ASP A 14 -4.72 9.94 -15.18
C ASP A 14 -3.20 10.10 -15.39
N GLN A 15 -2.70 11.32 -15.65
CA GLN A 15 -1.31 11.54 -16.04
C GLN A 15 -0.28 11.24 -14.94
N LYS A 16 -0.69 11.26 -13.67
CA LYS A 16 0.19 10.94 -12.55
C LYS A 16 0.49 9.44 -12.49
N GLY A 17 -0.46 8.57 -12.84
CA GLY A 17 -0.22 7.14 -13.01
C GLY A 17 0.76 6.89 -14.16
N LYS A 18 2.00 6.53 -13.84
CA LYS A 18 3.07 6.34 -14.84
C LYS A 18 3.21 4.89 -15.29
N VAL A 19 2.86 3.95 -14.43
CA VAL A 19 2.83 2.52 -14.73
C VAL A 19 1.50 1.93 -14.30
N SER A 20 1.07 0.87 -14.97
CA SER A 20 -0.21 0.20 -14.71
C SER A 20 -0.01 -1.30 -14.55
N PHE A 21 -0.84 -1.90 -13.71
CA PHE A 21 -1.05 -3.34 -13.61
C PHE A 21 -2.51 -3.64 -13.97
N TYR A 22 -2.70 -4.30 -15.11
CA TYR A 22 -4.00 -4.55 -15.74
C TYR A 22 -4.29 -6.04 -15.71
N VAL A 23 -5.30 -6.46 -14.95
CA VAL A 23 -5.52 -7.87 -14.61
C VAL A 23 -6.85 -8.33 -15.18
N LEU A 24 -6.81 -9.34 -16.06
CA LEU A 24 -8.01 -10.02 -16.55
C LEU A 24 -8.44 -11.09 -15.54
N LEU A 25 -9.72 -11.10 -15.19
CA LEU A 25 -10.25 -11.91 -14.09
C LEU A 25 -11.39 -12.80 -14.55
N TRP A 26 -11.21 -14.11 -14.40
CA TRP A 26 -12.22 -15.12 -14.68
C TRP A 26 -12.95 -15.49 -13.41
N LYS A 27 -14.28 -15.43 -13.46
CA LYS A 27 -15.14 -15.86 -12.37
C LYS A 27 -14.88 -17.33 -12.01
N ARG A 28 -14.79 -17.61 -10.71
CA ARG A 28 -14.72 -18.97 -10.18
C ARG A 28 -15.88 -19.83 -10.72
N LYS A 29 -15.57 -21.10 -11.02
CA LYS A 29 -16.59 -22.09 -11.40
C LYS A 29 -17.47 -22.42 -10.18
N GLY A 30 -18.77 -22.59 -10.41
CA GLY A 30 -19.73 -22.96 -9.35
C GLY A 30 -20.40 -21.81 -8.60
N ILE A 31 -20.03 -20.55 -8.86
CA ILE A 31 -20.73 -19.37 -8.33
C ILE A 31 -21.52 -18.62 -9.42
N SER A 32 -22.59 -17.90 -9.04
CA SER A 32 -23.34 -17.04 -9.96
C SER A 32 -22.52 -15.81 -10.36
N LEU A 33 -22.89 -15.15 -11.46
CA LEU A 33 -22.26 -13.88 -11.86
C LEU A 33 -22.53 -12.76 -10.83
N GLU A 34 -23.73 -12.73 -10.26
CA GLU A 34 -24.09 -11.79 -9.19
C GLU A 34 -23.21 -11.96 -7.96
N LEU A 35 -23.03 -13.20 -7.47
CA LEU A 35 -22.16 -13.46 -6.32
C LEU A 35 -20.69 -13.08 -6.61
N PHE A 36 -20.23 -13.30 -7.84
CA PHE A 36 -18.91 -12.82 -8.27
C PHE A 36 -18.82 -11.30 -8.22
N ASP A 37 -19.81 -10.62 -8.80
CA ASP A 37 -19.82 -9.16 -8.86
C ASP A 37 -19.86 -8.55 -7.46
N ASP A 38 -20.71 -9.07 -6.58
CA ASP A 38 -20.90 -8.61 -5.20
C ASP A 38 -19.66 -8.90 -4.35
N TYR A 39 -19.16 -10.15 -4.35
CA TYR A 39 -17.98 -10.50 -3.56
C TYR A 39 -16.75 -9.69 -3.98
N TRP A 40 -16.56 -9.50 -5.29
CA TRP A 40 -15.40 -8.77 -5.78
C TRP A 40 -15.44 -7.29 -5.39
N ARG A 41 -16.58 -6.61 -5.56
CA ARG A 41 -16.67 -5.17 -5.25
C ARG A 41 -16.87 -4.87 -3.75
N ASP A 42 -17.42 -5.81 -2.98
CA ASP A 42 -17.78 -5.55 -1.59
C ASP A 42 -16.85 -6.21 -0.57
N VAL A 43 -16.11 -7.24 -0.94
CA VAL A 43 -15.18 -7.96 -0.04
C VAL A 43 -13.75 -7.86 -0.54
N HIS A 44 -13.45 -8.38 -1.73
CA HIS A 44 -12.06 -8.46 -2.23
C HIS A 44 -11.47 -7.07 -2.56
N GLY A 45 -12.26 -6.20 -3.21
CA GLY A 45 -11.86 -4.85 -3.61
C GLY A 45 -11.39 -3.97 -2.46
N PRO A 46 -12.16 -3.85 -1.36
CA PRO A 46 -11.73 -3.10 -0.18
C PRO A 46 -10.43 -3.63 0.46
N VAL A 47 -10.16 -4.95 0.41
CA VAL A 47 -8.88 -5.50 0.88
C VAL A 47 -7.74 -5.00 0.01
N CYS A 48 -7.90 -5.09 -1.32
CA CYS A 48 -6.90 -4.58 -2.27
C CYS A 48 -6.65 -3.07 -2.11
N ALA A 49 -7.70 -2.28 -1.88
CA ALA A 49 -7.62 -0.83 -1.68
C ALA A 49 -6.72 -0.40 -0.50
N ARG A 50 -6.52 -1.27 0.49
CA ARG A 50 -5.69 -1.00 1.68
C ARG A 50 -4.20 -1.24 1.45
N LEU A 51 -3.83 -1.87 0.34
CA LEU A 51 -2.43 -2.11 0.01
C LEU A 51 -1.72 -0.81 -0.39
N PRO A 52 -0.45 -0.63 0.00
CA PRO A 52 0.29 0.60 -0.26
C PRO A 52 0.65 0.79 -1.74
N GLY A 53 0.97 2.03 -2.11
CA GLY A 53 1.57 2.41 -3.41
C GLY A 53 0.60 2.76 -4.53
N GLN A 54 -0.68 2.39 -4.42
CA GLN A 54 -1.68 2.63 -5.46
C GLN A 54 -1.94 4.13 -5.66
N HIS A 55 -1.92 4.59 -6.91
CA HIS A 55 -2.42 5.91 -7.29
C HIS A 55 -3.90 5.85 -7.65
N GLN A 56 -4.31 4.88 -8.46
CA GLN A 56 -5.71 4.57 -8.76
C GLN A 56 -5.93 3.06 -8.73
N TYR A 57 -7.15 2.64 -8.38
CA TYR A 57 -7.60 1.25 -8.48
C TYR A 57 -9.06 1.21 -8.92
N TRP A 58 -9.30 0.65 -10.11
CA TRP A 58 -10.62 0.40 -10.68
C TRP A 58 -10.89 -1.10 -10.81
N GLN A 59 -12.14 -1.47 -10.61
CA GLN A 59 -12.72 -2.73 -11.05
C GLN A 59 -13.70 -2.44 -12.18
N PHE A 60 -13.46 -3.01 -13.35
CA PHE A 60 -14.39 -2.98 -14.47
C PHE A 60 -15.05 -4.34 -14.60
N HIS A 61 -16.37 -4.38 -14.40
CA HIS A 61 -17.15 -5.59 -14.60
C HIS A 61 -17.60 -5.61 -16.05
N VAL A 62 -17.22 -6.65 -16.79
CA VAL A 62 -17.47 -6.71 -18.24
C VAL A 62 -18.50 -7.78 -18.58
N ALA A 63 -19.15 -7.60 -19.72
CA ALA A 63 -19.96 -8.63 -20.37
C ALA A 63 -19.08 -9.47 -21.31
N ALA A 64 -19.58 -10.65 -21.69
CA ALA A 64 -18.93 -11.46 -22.69
C ALA A 64 -18.81 -10.72 -24.03
N ASN A 65 -17.75 -11.00 -24.77
CA ASN A 65 -17.67 -10.62 -26.18
C ASN A 65 -18.56 -11.56 -27.00
N GLU A 66 -19.76 -11.09 -27.36
CA GLU A 66 -20.73 -11.83 -28.19
C GLU A 66 -20.51 -11.61 -29.70
N GLY A 67 -19.58 -10.73 -30.08
CA GLY A 67 -19.38 -10.29 -31.47
C GLY A 67 -20.48 -9.36 -31.99
N GLY A 68 -20.38 -8.98 -33.27
CA GLY A 68 -21.43 -8.24 -34.00
C GLY A 68 -21.52 -6.73 -33.75
N LEU A 69 -20.99 -6.21 -32.64
CA LEU A 69 -20.99 -4.77 -32.33
C LEU A 69 -19.85 -3.99 -32.99
N TRP A 70 -18.76 -4.66 -33.35
CA TRP A 70 -17.55 -4.02 -33.88
C TRP A 70 -17.41 -4.29 -35.38
N PRO A 71 -17.12 -3.29 -36.23
CA PRO A 71 -16.93 -3.52 -37.66
C PRO A 71 -15.79 -4.51 -37.93
N THR A 72 -16.09 -5.58 -38.66
CA THR A 72 -15.13 -6.64 -38.95
C THR A 72 -14.20 -6.25 -40.10
N ILE A 73 -12.90 -6.50 -39.92
CA ILE A 73 -11.88 -6.31 -40.95
C ILE A 73 -11.31 -7.67 -41.34
N ASN A 74 -11.22 -7.91 -42.65
CA ASN A 74 -10.65 -9.15 -43.18
C ASN A 74 -9.21 -9.33 -42.67
N GLY A 75 -8.92 -10.52 -42.12
CA GLY A 75 -7.63 -10.86 -41.55
C GLY A 75 -7.50 -10.63 -40.03
N ILE A 76 -8.55 -10.13 -39.37
CA ILE A 76 -8.60 -9.99 -37.91
C ILE A 76 -9.66 -10.93 -37.33
N GLU A 77 -9.31 -11.64 -36.26
CA GLU A 77 -10.21 -12.49 -35.49
C GLU A 77 -10.94 -11.67 -34.40
N TYR A 78 -12.26 -11.82 -34.33
CA TYR A 78 -13.12 -11.09 -33.36
C TYR A 78 -13.85 -12.00 -32.39
N THR A 79 -13.83 -13.32 -32.63
CA THR A 79 -14.52 -14.30 -31.80
C THR A 79 -13.64 -14.67 -30.61
N CYS A 80 -14.20 -14.56 -29.41
CA CYS A 80 -13.54 -15.00 -28.19
C CYS A 80 -14.08 -16.39 -27.79
N PRO A 81 -13.23 -17.44 -27.73
CA PRO A 81 -13.63 -18.75 -27.24
C PRO A 81 -14.19 -18.68 -25.82
N GLU A 82 -15.17 -19.54 -25.49
CA GLU A 82 -15.83 -19.54 -24.17
C GLU A 82 -14.83 -19.63 -23.00
N ALA A 83 -13.78 -20.45 -23.15
CA ALA A 83 -12.73 -20.62 -22.14
C ALA A 83 -11.88 -19.34 -21.90
N ASP A 84 -11.86 -18.42 -22.87
CA ASP A 84 -11.08 -17.18 -22.82
C ASP A 84 -11.93 -15.95 -22.48
N GLN A 85 -13.25 -16.12 -22.28
CA GLN A 85 -14.16 -15.07 -21.81
C GLN A 85 -13.91 -14.80 -20.31
N PHE A 86 -13.39 -13.61 -19.99
CA PHE A 86 -13.24 -13.14 -18.61
C PHE A 86 -14.45 -12.28 -18.19
N ASN A 87 -14.60 -12.06 -16.89
CA ASN A 87 -15.78 -11.40 -16.30
C ASN A 87 -15.45 -10.03 -15.70
N GLY A 88 -14.17 -9.78 -15.43
CA GLY A 88 -13.72 -8.55 -14.78
C GLY A 88 -12.33 -8.15 -15.22
N ILE A 89 -12.03 -6.88 -15.01
CA ILE A 89 -10.70 -6.30 -15.17
C ILE A 89 -10.38 -5.47 -13.93
N ALA A 90 -9.31 -5.81 -13.21
CA ALA A 90 -8.74 -4.91 -12.22
C ALA A 90 -7.67 -4.05 -12.90
N GLU A 91 -7.78 -2.73 -12.78
CA GLU A 91 -6.71 -1.83 -13.21
C GLU A 91 -6.18 -1.05 -12.01
N LEU A 92 -4.89 -1.20 -11.76
CA LEU A 92 -4.16 -0.42 -10.77
C LEU A 92 -3.15 0.47 -11.48
N THR A 93 -3.05 1.73 -11.09
CA THR A 93 -2.00 2.65 -11.55
C THR A 93 -1.12 3.07 -10.39
N PHE A 94 0.13 3.40 -10.71
CA PHE A 94 1.15 3.77 -9.75
C PHE A 94 1.93 4.97 -10.28
N GLU A 95 2.30 5.91 -9.41
CA GLU A 95 3.12 7.06 -9.82
C GLU A 95 4.54 6.63 -10.18
N THR A 96 5.05 5.56 -9.55
CA THR A 96 6.37 5.01 -9.83
C THR A 96 6.37 3.48 -9.93
N ALA A 97 7.39 2.90 -10.57
CA ALA A 97 7.62 1.46 -10.56
C ALA A 97 7.92 0.93 -9.15
N THR A 98 8.57 1.75 -8.30
CA THR A 98 8.83 1.41 -6.90
C THR A 98 7.53 1.22 -6.11
N ASP A 99 6.53 2.08 -6.33
CA ASP A 99 5.22 1.96 -5.67
C ASP A 99 4.49 0.69 -6.10
N ARG A 100 4.56 0.35 -7.40
CA ARG A 100 4.03 -0.92 -7.93
C ARG A 100 4.72 -2.12 -7.29
N ASP A 101 6.04 -2.08 -7.17
CA ASP A 101 6.79 -3.20 -6.59
C ASP A 101 6.54 -3.34 -5.09
N LEU A 102 6.31 -2.23 -4.37
CA LEU A 102 5.84 -2.22 -2.99
C LEU A 102 4.45 -2.87 -2.86
N TRP A 103 3.55 -2.55 -3.79
CA TRP A 103 2.23 -3.18 -3.85
C TRP A 103 2.35 -4.69 -4.08
N PHE A 104 3.15 -5.14 -5.05
CA PHE A 104 3.35 -6.57 -5.30
C PHE A 104 3.91 -7.32 -4.08
N LYS A 105 4.85 -6.72 -3.34
CA LYS A 105 5.37 -7.30 -2.09
C LYS A 105 4.31 -7.42 -1.00
N SER A 106 3.28 -6.58 -1.04
CA SER A 106 2.20 -6.53 -0.05
C SER A 106 0.97 -7.36 -0.47
N ALA A 107 0.87 -7.73 -1.75
CA ALA A 107 -0.31 -8.37 -2.34
C ALA A 107 -0.50 -9.84 -1.96
N ALA A 108 0.42 -10.45 -1.20
CA ALA A 108 0.31 -11.85 -0.77
C ALA A 108 -1.00 -12.14 -0.01
N ILE A 109 -1.52 -11.17 0.76
CA ILE A 109 -2.80 -11.30 1.47
C ILE A 109 -3.99 -11.46 0.53
N LEU A 110 -3.91 -10.94 -0.71
CA LEU A 110 -4.99 -11.08 -1.69
C LEU A 110 -5.03 -12.49 -2.28
N MET A 111 -3.88 -13.14 -2.44
CA MET A 111 -3.78 -14.47 -3.04
C MET A 111 -4.62 -15.51 -2.28
N ASP A 112 -4.68 -15.38 -0.95
CA ASP A 112 -5.51 -16.24 -0.11
C ASP A 112 -7.01 -15.98 -0.30
N ASP A 113 -7.42 -14.80 -0.75
CA ASP A 113 -8.84 -14.49 -1.01
C ASP A 113 -9.25 -14.72 -2.47
N GLU A 114 -8.32 -14.64 -3.43
CA GLU A 114 -8.60 -14.81 -4.86
C GLU A 114 -9.33 -16.12 -5.17
N HIS A 115 -8.99 -17.23 -4.49
CA HIS A 115 -9.62 -18.52 -4.71
C HIS A 115 -11.12 -18.55 -4.38
N ASN A 116 -11.62 -17.58 -3.61
CA ASN A 116 -13.04 -17.46 -3.30
C ASN A 116 -13.86 -17.01 -4.51
N VAL A 117 -13.27 -16.19 -5.39
CA VAL A 117 -13.99 -15.43 -6.42
C VAL A 117 -13.46 -15.65 -7.84
N PHE A 118 -12.19 -16.00 -8.02
CA PHE A 118 -11.55 -16.20 -9.32
C PHE A 118 -11.19 -17.66 -9.59
N SER A 119 -11.13 -18.04 -10.87
CA SER A 119 -10.45 -19.27 -11.32
C SER A 119 -9.15 -19.00 -12.08
N LYS A 120 -8.98 -17.78 -12.60
CA LYS A 120 -7.81 -17.34 -13.35
C LYS A 120 -7.67 -15.83 -13.21
N ALA A 121 -6.45 -15.35 -13.03
CA ALA A 121 -6.11 -13.94 -12.93
C ALA A 121 -4.82 -13.68 -13.72
N ILE A 122 -4.91 -12.99 -14.86
CA ILE A 122 -3.75 -12.75 -15.73
C ILE A 122 -3.40 -11.27 -15.70
N GLY A 123 -2.25 -10.97 -15.09
CA GLY A 123 -1.75 -9.62 -14.90
C GLY A 123 -0.79 -9.16 -15.99
N TYR A 124 -1.10 -8.04 -16.62
CA TYR A 124 -0.26 -7.35 -17.59
C TYR A 124 0.32 -6.07 -16.99
N ASN A 125 1.63 -5.90 -17.08
CA ASN A 125 2.30 -4.67 -16.65
C ASN A 125 2.47 -3.71 -17.83
N THR A 126 2.55 -2.41 -17.56
CA THR A 126 3.01 -1.42 -18.53
C THR A 126 4.26 -0.71 -18.02
N SER A 127 5.25 -0.49 -18.89
CA SER A 127 6.36 0.42 -18.59
C SER A 127 5.91 1.89 -18.58
N PHE A 128 6.80 2.77 -18.12
CA PHE A 128 6.57 4.21 -18.14
C PHE A 128 6.16 4.69 -19.55
N GLY A 129 5.04 5.41 -19.64
CA GLY A 129 4.53 5.98 -20.89
C GLY A 129 3.76 5.01 -21.80
N ASN A 130 3.69 3.72 -21.44
CA ASN A 130 2.94 2.71 -22.19
C ASN A 130 1.46 2.64 -21.81
N SER A 131 1.01 3.39 -20.79
CA SER A 131 -0.39 3.56 -20.43
C SER A 131 -0.74 5.04 -20.57
N ARG A 132 -1.72 5.38 -21.41
CA ARG A 132 -2.08 6.78 -21.70
C ARG A 132 -3.57 6.96 -21.98
N THR A 133 -4.20 7.84 -21.22
CA THR A 133 -5.50 8.43 -21.57
C THR A 133 -5.25 9.58 -22.55
N TYR A 134 -5.79 9.49 -23.76
CA TYR A 134 -5.59 10.51 -24.80
C TYR A 134 -6.68 11.58 -24.74
N ILE A 135 -7.93 11.17 -24.53
CA ILE A 135 -9.09 12.03 -24.33
C ILE A 135 -10.00 11.39 -23.30
N ASP A 136 -10.62 12.21 -22.45
CA ASP A 136 -11.64 11.74 -21.51
C ASP A 136 -12.70 12.82 -21.28
N GLY A 137 -13.87 12.66 -21.89
CA GLY A 137 -15.01 13.54 -21.70
C GLY A 137 -15.94 13.12 -20.56
N ILE A 138 -15.62 12.06 -19.80
CA ILE A 138 -16.48 11.54 -18.71
C ILE A 138 -16.17 12.33 -17.42
N PRO A 139 -17.13 13.13 -16.90
CA PRO A 139 -16.87 14.01 -15.75
C PRO A 139 -16.47 13.25 -14.49
N THR A 140 -17.12 12.10 -14.22
CA THR A 140 -16.82 11.26 -13.05
C THR A 140 -15.58 10.42 -13.30
N GLY A 141 -14.57 10.54 -12.42
CA GLY A 141 -13.31 9.77 -12.50
C GLY A 141 -13.24 8.56 -11.58
N ASP A 142 -14.09 8.56 -10.56
CA ASP A 142 -14.18 7.58 -9.49
C ASP A 142 -15.58 6.93 -9.43
N PRO A 143 -16.07 6.29 -10.52
CA PRO A 143 -17.39 5.67 -10.53
C PRO A 143 -17.59 4.64 -9.41
N ASN A 144 -18.83 4.53 -8.95
CA ASN A 144 -19.30 3.46 -8.07
C ASN A 144 -20.61 2.88 -8.64
N GLY A 145 -20.54 2.28 -9.84
CA GLY A 145 -21.68 1.71 -10.54
C GLY A 145 -21.72 2.01 -12.04
N LYS A 146 -22.92 2.26 -12.57
CA LYS A 146 -23.15 2.54 -13.99
C LYS A 146 -22.81 3.99 -14.33
N LEU A 147 -22.06 4.20 -15.42
CA LEU A 147 -21.70 5.54 -15.90
C LEU A 147 -22.71 6.16 -16.89
N GLY A 148 -23.66 5.37 -17.41
CA GLY A 148 -24.64 5.86 -18.39
C GLY A 148 -24.05 6.16 -19.78
N VAL A 149 -22.89 5.58 -20.10
CA VAL A 149 -22.22 5.67 -21.40
C VAL A 149 -21.97 4.27 -21.94
N ILE A 150 -21.72 4.15 -23.24
CA ILE A 150 -21.26 2.89 -23.83
C ILE A 150 -19.74 2.87 -23.69
N LYS A 151 -19.18 1.85 -23.06
CA LYS A 151 -17.75 1.70 -22.91
C LYS A 151 -17.33 0.26 -23.20
N PHE A 152 -16.22 0.11 -23.91
CA PHE A 152 -15.60 -1.19 -24.18
C PHE A 152 -14.17 -1.20 -23.68
N HIS A 153 -13.76 -2.36 -23.16
CA HIS A 153 -12.37 -2.73 -22.95
C HIS A 153 -11.98 -3.68 -24.07
N VAL A 154 -11.11 -3.25 -24.97
CA VAL A 154 -10.77 -3.99 -26.19
C VAL A 154 -9.39 -4.60 -26.05
N MET A 155 -9.32 -5.93 -26.05
CA MET A 155 -8.06 -6.66 -26.02
C MET A 155 -7.49 -6.83 -27.43
N VAL A 156 -6.20 -6.54 -27.59
CA VAL A 156 -5.53 -6.53 -28.90
C VAL A 156 -4.36 -7.51 -28.91
N LYS A 157 -4.43 -8.50 -29.80
CA LYS A 157 -3.32 -9.39 -30.08
C LYS A 157 -2.59 -8.95 -31.33
N LYS A 158 -1.28 -8.77 -31.20
CA LYS A 158 -0.38 -8.43 -32.29
C LYS A 158 -0.31 -9.56 -33.31
N SER A 159 -0.16 -9.22 -34.58
CA SER A 159 0.19 -10.16 -35.64
C SER A 159 1.57 -10.78 -35.41
N ASP A 160 1.70 -12.09 -35.62
CA ASP A 160 2.99 -12.79 -35.57
C ASP A 160 3.97 -12.32 -36.65
N ALA A 161 3.47 -11.65 -37.70
CA ALA A 161 4.27 -11.16 -38.83
C ALA A 161 5.00 -9.82 -38.57
N VAL A 162 4.77 -9.17 -37.42
CA VAL A 162 5.38 -7.85 -37.10
C VAL A 162 6.11 -7.87 -35.75
N SER A 163 7.09 -6.99 -35.59
CA SER A 163 7.76 -6.78 -34.31
C SER A 163 6.83 -6.11 -33.29
N VAL A 164 7.15 -6.24 -31.99
CA VAL A 164 6.40 -5.53 -30.92
C VAL A 164 6.54 -4.03 -31.10
N GLU A 165 7.71 -3.54 -31.53
CA GLU A 165 8.00 -2.14 -31.77
C GLU A 165 7.15 -1.57 -32.91
N ASP A 166 7.03 -2.29 -34.03
CA ASP A 166 6.21 -1.86 -35.17
C ASP A 166 4.72 -1.83 -34.80
N PHE A 167 4.26 -2.82 -34.04
CA PHE A 167 2.90 -2.85 -33.51
C PHE A 167 2.60 -1.69 -32.56
N ARG A 168 3.48 -1.43 -31.59
CA ARG A 168 3.36 -0.30 -30.67
C ARG A 168 3.34 1.01 -31.46
N ARG A 169 4.23 1.18 -32.45
CA ARG A 169 4.27 2.36 -33.32
C ARG A 169 2.97 2.54 -34.12
N TYR A 170 2.40 1.47 -34.67
CA TYR A 170 1.11 1.53 -35.34
C TYR A 170 0.00 2.03 -34.39
N LEU A 171 -0.08 1.47 -33.18
CA LEU A 171 -1.10 1.88 -32.20
C LEU A 171 -0.93 3.34 -31.76
N THR A 172 0.30 3.79 -31.51
CA THR A 172 0.56 5.14 -30.98
C THR A 172 0.59 6.23 -32.04
N ASN A 173 1.04 5.93 -33.26
CA ASN A 173 1.30 6.94 -34.29
C ASN A 173 0.25 6.95 -35.41
N SER A 174 -0.57 5.90 -35.51
CA SER A 174 -1.60 5.80 -36.56
C SER A 174 -2.99 5.57 -35.98
N PHE A 175 -3.18 4.50 -35.21
CA PHE A 175 -4.51 4.14 -34.68
C PHE A 175 -5.02 5.18 -33.68
N ALA A 176 -4.34 5.38 -32.55
CA ALA A 176 -4.79 6.30 -31.51
C ALA A 176 -4.96 7.75 -32.02
N PRO A 177 -4.02 8.34 -32.78
CA PRO A 177 -4.19 9.69 -33.31
C PRO A 177 -5.40 9.85 -34.23
N ALA A 178 -5.75 8.83 -35.02
CA ALA A 178 -6.92 8.86 -35.89
C ALA A 178 -8.22 8.73 -35.08
N VAL A 179 -8.26 7.84 -34.09
CA VAL A 179 -9.44 7.64 -33.22
C VAL A 179 -9.82 8.94 -32.51
N ILE A 180 -8.85 9.65 -31.93
CA ILE A 180 -9.12 10.86 -31.12
C ILE A 180 -9.47 12.10 -31.93
N GLN A 181 -9.42 12.07 -33.27
CA GLN A 181 -9.94 13.16 -34.11
C GLN A 181 -11.47 13.16 -34.18
N SER A 182 -12.12 12.04 -33.84
CA SER A 182 -13.57 11.94 -33.91
C SER A 182 -14.23 12.54 -32.67
N ASP A 183 -15.11 13.52 -32.88
CA ASP A 183 -15.93 14.12 -31.81
C ASP A 183 -16.89 13.11 -31.15
N SER A 184 -17.20 12.01 -31.84
CA SER A 184 -18.07 10.94 -31.33
C SER A 184 -17.39 10.07 -30.26
N VAL A 185 -16.05 10.03 -30.22
CA VAL A 185 -15.32 9.31 -29.18
C VAL A 185 -15.28 10.13 -27.90
N LEU A 186 -15.91 9.62 -26.84
CA LEU A 186 -15.99 10.27 -25.54
C LEU A 186 -14.74 10.05 -24.70
N LYS A 187 -14.20 8.83 -24.68
CA LYS A 187 -12.96 8.47 -23.98
C LYS A 187 -12.13 7.55 -24.87
N PHE A 188 -10.81 7.74 -24.85
CA PHE A 188 -9.86 6.78 -25.40
C PHE A 188 -8.63 6.67 -24.51
N ARG A 189 -8.36 5.46 -24.02
CA ARG A 189 -7.17 5.14 -23.22
C ARG A 189 -6.49 3.91 -23.80
N LEU A 190 -5.18 3.97 -23.97
CA LEU A 190 -4.37 2.90 -24.56
C LEU A 190 -3.38 2.35 -23.55
N HIS A 191 -3.28 1.02 -23.48
CA HIS A 191 -2.28 0.28 -22.72
C HIS A 191 -1.47 -0.58 -23.68
N LEU A 192 -0.15 -0.41 -23.66
CA LEU A 192 0.80 -1.29 -24.33
C LEU A 192 1.43 -2.18 -23.28
N PHE A 193 1.16 -3.47 -23.36
CA PHE A 193 1.58 -4.41 -22.33
C PHE A 193 3.02 -4.86 -22.54
N GLU A 194 3.72 -5.06 -21.43
CA GLU A 194 4.91 -5.90 -21.37
C GLU A 194 4.49 -7.38 -21.38
N GLU A 195 5.48 -8.26 -21.55
CA GLU A 195 5.26 -9.70 -21.49
C GLU A 195 4.70 -10.12 -20.12
N VAL A 196 3.80 -11.12 -20.12
CA VAL A 196 3.21 -11.63 -18.88
C VAL A 196 4.30 -12.32 -18.06
N ASP A 197 4.38 -11.95 -16.78
CA ASP A 197 5.22 -12.61 -15.79
C ASP A 197 4.59 -13.95 -15.36
N ASN A 198 4.96 -15.01 -16.07
CA ASN A 198 4.52 -16.38 -15.80
C ASN A 198 5.28 -17.06 -14.64
N SER A 199 6.13 -16.35 -13.90
CA SER A 199 6.86 -16.92 -12.76
C SER A 199 6.02 -17.01 -11.48
N ARG A 200 4.83 -16.38 -11.48
CA ARG A 200 3.92 -16.36 -10.33
C ARG A 200 3.32 -17.73 -10.10
N PRO A 201 3.40 -18.29 -8.88
CA PRO A 201 2.78 -19.56 -8.57
C PRO A 201 1.25 -19.43 -8.58
N ASP A 202 0.57 -20.55 -8.87
CA ASP A 202 -0.88 -20.63 -8.69
C ASP A 202 -1.25 -20.45 -7.22
N ALA A 203 -2.31 -19.69 -6.97
CA ALA A 203 -2.83 -19.45 -5.61
C ALA A 203 -4.07 -20.32 -5.38
N ALA A 204 -3.92 -21.43 -4.64
CA ALA A 204 -5.04 -22.25 -4.18
C ALA A 204 -6.13 -22.56 -5.26
N GLY A 205 -5.71 -22.86 -6.51
CA GLY A 205 -6.61 -23.16 -7.62
C GLY A 205 -6.94 -21.98 -8.55
N VAL A 206 -6.33 -20.81 -8.33
CA VAL A 206 -6.34 -19.66 -9.25
C VAL A 206 -5.11 -19.72 -10.14
N SER A 207 -5.33 -19.84 -11.45
CA SER A 207 -4.27 -19.85 -12.44
C SER A 207 -3.71 -18.44 -12.68
N HIS A 208 -2.39 -18.28 -12.52
CA HIS A 208 -1.67 -17.04 -12.87
C HIS A 208 -0.88 -17.13 -14.17
N TYR A 209 -0.93 -18.28 -14.82
CA TYR A 209 -0.21 -18.56 -16.06
C TYR A 209 -1.04 -18.26 -17.32
N GLU A 210 -0.41 -17.63 -18.31
CA GLU A 210 -0.95 -17.50 -19.66
C GLU A 210 0.09 -17.85 -20.73
N SER A 211 -0.27 -18.76 -21.63
CA SER A 211 0.64 -19.18 -22.70
C SER A 211 0.88 -18.04 -23.70
N PRO A 212 2.07 -17.93 -24.32
CA PRO A 212 2.38 -16.84 -25.26
C PRO A 212 1.36 -16.66 -26.39
N GLU A 213 0.76 -17.76 -26.87
CA GLU A 213 -0.24 -17.77 -27.93
C GLU A 213 -1.57 -17.13 -27.48
N LYS A 214 -1.84 -17.08 -26.18
CA LYS A 214 -3.03 -16.46 -25.58
C LYS A 214 -2.80 -15.04 -25.07
N GLN A 215 -1.55 -14.64 -24.86
CA GLN A 215 -1.24 -13.30 -24.36
C GLN A 215 -1.63 -12.19 -25.35
N TYR A 216 -2.18 -11.10 -24.81
CA TYR A 216 -2.43 -9.85 -25.51
C TYR A 216 -1.23 -8.91 -25.42
N GLN A 217 -1.03 -8.05 -26.42
CA GLN A 217 0.09 -7.09 -26.44
C GLN A 217 -0.38 -5.65 -26.18
N ALA A 218 -1.69 -5.41 -26.24
CA ALA A 218 -2.28 -4.14 -25.84
C ALA A 218 -3.74 -4.33 -25.40
N ALA A 219 -4.25 -3.33 -24.69
CA ALA A 219 -5.68 -3.11 -24.53
C ALA A 219 -5.99 -1.64 -24.74
N PHE A 220 -7.22 -1.32 -25.11
CA PHE A 220 -7.69 0.07 -25.05
C PHE A 220 -9.10 0.17 -24.51
N GLU A 221 -9.36 1.24 -23.76
CA GLU A 221 -10.69 1.68 -23.41
C GLU A 221 -11.20 2.62 -24.49
N ILE A 222 -12.43 2.44 -24.92
CA ILE A 222 -13.13 3.39 -25.78
C ILE A 222 -14.54 3.60 -25.26
N ALA A 223 -15.00 4.85 -25.22
CA ALA A 223 -16.37 5.15 -24.80
C ALA A 223 -17.07 6.08 -25.78
N PHE A 224 -18.40 5.94 -25.84
CA PHE A 224 -19.32 6.73 -26.65
C PHE A 224 -20.48 7.20 -25.78
N ALA A 225 -21.03 8.37 -26.08
CA ALA A 225 -22.13 8.93 -25.29
C ALA A 225 -23.42 8.09 -25.41
N ASN A 226 -23.64 7.47 -26.57
CA ASN A 226 -24.83 6.68 -26.90
C ASN A 226 -24.56 5.82 -28.17
N PRO A 227 -25.50 4.92 -28.57
CA PRO A 227 -25.30 4.07 -29.75
C PRO A 227 -25.13 4.84 -31.06
N LEU A 228 -25.77 6.02 -31.21
CA LEU A 228 -25.68 6.81 -32.43
C LEU A 228 -24.28 7.38 -32.62
N GLU A 229 -23.64 7.86 -31.55
CA GLU A 229 -22.24 8.32 -31.60
C GLU A 229 -21.28 7.16 -31.92
N MET A 230 -21.52 5.97 -31.38
CA MET A 230 -20.73 4.78 -31.69
C MET A 230 -20.79 4.43 -33.18
N GLU A 231 -22.00 4.33 -33.74
CA GLU A 231 -22.18 4.04 -35.16
C GLU A 231 -21.66 5.17 -36.06
N THR A 232 -21.79 6.43 -35.62
CA THR A 232 -21.23 7.59 -36.33
C THR A 232 -19.72 7.49 -36.41
N PHE A 233 -19.06 7.11 -35.31
CA PHE A 233 -17.62 6.84 -35.31
C PHE A 233 -17.26 5.70 -36.26
N PHE A 234 -17.94 4.55 -36.22
CA PHE A 234 -17.64 3.43 -37.11
C PHE A 234 -17.86 3.74 -38.60
N ALA A 235 -18.80 4.63 -38.94
CA ALA A 235 -19.02 5.10 -40.30
C ALA A 235 -18.10 6.28 -40.72
N SER A 236 -17.27 6.79 -39.80
CA SER A 236 -16.47 7.99 -40.00
C SER A 236 -15.22 7.79 -40.88
N LYS A 237 -14.67 8.90 -41.38
CA LYS A 237 -13.37 8.90 -42.08
C LYS A 237 -12.24 8.62 -41.11
N GLU A 238 -12.37 9.08 -39.88
CA GLU A 238 -11.42 8.91 -38.79
C GLU A 238 -11.22 7.42 -38.46
N TYR A 239 -12.32 6.66 -38.35
CA TYR A 239 -12.26 5.20 -38.17
C TYR A 239 -11.64 4.51 -39.41
N ALA A 240 -12.05 4.89 -40.62
CA ALA A 240 -11.47 4.34 -41.84
C ALA A 240 -9.94 4.57 -41.93
N ILE A 241 -9.46 5.73 -41.48
CA ILE A 241 -8.02 6.02 -41.37
C ILE A 241 -7.37 5.16 -40.28
N ALA A 242 -7.99 5.07 -39.11
CA ALA A 242 -7.46 4.30 -37.97
C ALA A 242 -7.23 2.83 -38.35
N VAL A 243 -8.14 2.25 -39.13
CA VAL A 243 -8.12 0.81 -39.44
C VAL A 243 -7.50 0.44 -40.78
N LYS A 244 -7.05 1.41 -41.58
CA LYS A 244 -6.57 1.22 -42.96
C LYS A 244 -5.58 0.05 -43.13
N ASP A 245 -4.60 -0.05 -42.23
CA ASP A 245 -3.56 -1.09 -42.25
C ASP A 245 -3.66 -2.06 -41.07
N GLN A 246 -4.80 -2.10 -40.36
CA GLN A 246 -4.91 -2.77 -39.07
C GLN A 246 -4.57 -4.27 -39.15
N ALA A 247 -5.06 -4.97 -40.17
CA ALA A 247 -4.83 -6.41 -40.36
C ALA A 247 -3.35 -6.79 -40.57
N ARG A 248 -2.48 -5.83 -40.91
CA ARG A 248 -1.04 -6.05 -40.96
C ARG A 248 -0.43 -6.21 -39.56
N TYR A 249 -0.94 -5.47 -38.59
CA TYR A 249 -0.35 -5.36 -37.25
C TYR A 249 -1.13 -6.11 -36.17
N VAL A 250 -2.42 -6.35 -36.38
CA VAL A 250 -3.35 -6.96 -35.42
C VAL A 250 -3.88 -8.25 -36.03
N GLN A 251 -3.79 -9.36 -35.30
CA GLN A 251 -4.42 -10.63 -35.72
C GLN A 251 -5.72 -10.91 -34.97
N ARG A 252 -5.91 -10.33 -33.77
CA ARG A 252 -7.13 -10.52 -32.98
C ARG A 252 -7.50 -9.24 -32.24
N LEU A 253 -8.79 -8.91 -32.24
CA LEU A 253 -9.35 -7.74 -31.56
C LEU A 253 -10.66 -8.14 -30.88
N LEU A 254 -10.68 -8.13 -29.54
CA LEU A 254 -11.80 -8.63 -28.75
C LEU A 254 -12.41 -7.51 -27.89
N PRO A 255 -13.56 -6.94 -28.27
CA PRO A 255 -14.25 -5.94 -27.46
C PRO A 255 -15.09 -6.58 -26.36
N PHE A 256 -14.88 -6.16 -25.11
CA PHE A 256 -15.69 -6.54 -23.96
C PHE A 256 -16.49 -5.34 -23.46
N PRO A 257 -17.84 -5.36 -23.53
CA PRO A 257 -18.67 -4.27 -23.04
C PRO A 257 -18.55 -4.09 -21.52
N GLU A 258 -18.36 -2.87 -21.03
CA GLU A 258 -18.40 -2.56 -19.60
C GLU A 258 -19.85 -2.55 -19.09
N ARG A 259 -20.13 -3.29 -18.01
CA ARG A 259 -21.42 -3.31 -17.32
C ARG A 259 -21.47 -2.26 -16.22
N THR A 260 -20.44 -2.23 -15.38
CA THR A 260 -20.27 -1.31 -14.24
C THR A 260 -18.78 -1.10 -13.96
N ALA A 261 -18.46 0.03 -13.32
CA ALA A 261 -17.13 0.36 -12.85
C ALA A 261 -17.15 0.79 -11.39
N TYR A 262 -16.17 0.35 -10.60
CA TYR A 262 -16.03 0.69 -9.19
C TYR A 262 -14.61 1.14 -8.90
N THR A 263 -14.45 2.33 -8.33
CA THR A 263 -13.15 2.90 -7.97
C THR A 263 -12.93 2.80 -6.48
N PHE A 264 -11.82 2.19 -6.07
CA PHE A 264 -11.48 1.96 -4.67
C PHE A 264 -10.33 2.83 -4.18
N VAL A 265 -9.42 3.21 -5.08
CA VAL A 265 -8.35 4.18 -4.83
C VAL A 265 -8.37 5.22 -5.95
N TYR A 266 -8.24 6.49 -5.61
CA TYR A 266 -8.23 7.60 -6.56
C TYR A 266 -7.35 8.75 -6.04
N ASP A 267 -6.44 9.25 -6.89
CA ASP A 267 -5.41 10.26 -6.54
C ASP A 267 -4.66 9.90 -5.24
N GLY A 268 -4.26 8.62 -5.11
CA GLY A 268 -3.50 8.10 -3.97
C GLY A 268 -4.31 7.89 -2.69
N ASN A 269 -5.62 8.11 -2.71
CA ASN A 269 -6.49 8.01 -1.53
C ASN A 269 -7.58 6.96 -1.72
N MET A 270 -7.93 6.21 -0.67
CA MET A 270 -9.09 5.32 -0.72
C MET A 270 -10.38 6.11 -0.89
N THR A 271 -11.19 5.75 -1.89
CA THR A 271 -12.54 6.26 -2.06
C THR A 271 -13.45 5.74 -0.94
N LEU A 272 -14.70 6.21 -0.87
CA LEU A 272 -15.67 5.66 0.08
C LEU A 272 -15.89 4.15 -0.12
N ALA A 273 -15.86 3.67 -1.37
CA ALA A 273 -15.93 2.25 -1.70
C ALA A 273 -14.68 1.48 -1.23
N GLY A 274 -13.49 2.06 -1.41
CA GLY A 274 -12.23 1.55 -0.84
C GLY A 274 -12.30 1.37 0.67
N GLN A 275 -12.86 2.35 1.36
CA GLN A 275 -12.95 2.34 2.82
C GLN A 275 -13.96 1.29 3.32
N ARG A 276 -15.12 1.13 2.66
CA ARG A 276 -16.30 0.48 3.27
C ARG A 276 -17.02 -0.57 2.43
N SER A 277 -16.61 -0.85 1.19
CA SER A 277 -17.36 -1.56 0.12
C SER A 277 -18.18 -0.65 -0.79
N SER A 278 -18.42 -1.12 -2.02
CA SER A 278 -19.20 -0.40 -3.03
C SER A 278 -20.65 -0.18 -2.60
N THR A 279 -21.31 -1.23 -2.11
CA THR A 279 -22.72 -1.16 -1.68
C THR A 279 -22.90 -0.28 -0.46
N VAL A 280 -21.98 -0.32 0.52
CA VAL A 280 -22.05 0.61 1.67
C VAL A 280 -21.81 2.05 1.25
N ALA A 281 -20.88 2.30 0.32
CA ALA A 281 -20.65 3.64 -0.22
C ALA A 281 -21.90 4.19 -0.94
N GLU A 282 -22.60 3.34 -1.70
CA GLU A 282 -23.85 3.68 -2.36
C GLU A 282 -24.95 4.02 -1.34
N LEU A 283 -25.12 3.23 -0.28
CA LEU A 283 -26.10 3.51 0.78
C LEU A 283 -25.86 4.87 1.44
N ILE A 284 -24.60 5.19 1.76
CA ILE A 284 -24.21 6.48 2.36
C ILE A 284 -24.56 7.64 1.42
N ALA A 285 -24.22 7.51 0.13
CA ALA A 285 -24.49 8.54 -0.87
C ALA A 285 -25.99 8.74 -1.10
N ASN A 286 -26.76 7.65 -1.24
CA ASN A 286 -28.18 7.70 -1.57
C ASN A 286 -29.03 8.33 -0.46
N ILE A 287 -28.71 8.10 0.82
CA ILE A 287 -29.42 8.73 1.94
C ILE A 287 -28.82 10.08 2.36
N GLY A 288 -27.63 10.43 1.85
CA GLY A 288 -26.92 11.65 2.23
C GLY A 288 -26.35 11.62 3.66
N ALA A 289 -25.84 10.48 4.13
CA ALA A 289 -25.34 10.29 5.49
C ALA A 289 -23.97 10.95 5.72
N THR A 290 -23.92 12.28 5.72
CA THR A 290 -22.67 13.07 5.87
C THR A 290 -21.92 12.78 7.16
N ASN A 291 -22.59 12.32 8.22
CA ASN A 291 -21.94 11.87 9.45
C ASN A 291 -21.01 10.67 9.24
N GLN A 292 -21.26 9.81 8.25
CA GLN A 292 -20.41 8.66 7.92
C GLN A 292 -19.09 9.07 7.25
N LEU A 293 -18.99 10.33 6.78
CA LEU A 293 -17.80 10.90 6.16
C LEU A 293 -16.92 11.66 7.17
N LYS A 294 -17.36 11.80 8.42
CA LYS A 294 -16.59 12.48 9.45
C LYS A 294 -15.37 11.64 9.86
N GLU A 295 -14.26 12.32 10.13
CA GLU A 295 -12.98 11.71 10.46
C GLU A 295 -13.04 10.78 11.67
N ASP A 296 -13.86 11.11 12.67
CA ASP A 296 -14.09 10.28 13.86
C ASP A 296 -14.72 8.93 13.51
N VAL A 297 -15.73 8.92 12.66
CA VAL A 297 -16.41 7.71 12.19
C VAL A 297 -15.54 6.91 11.21
N VAL A 298 -14.77 7.58 10.36
CA VAL A 298 -13.81 6.92 9.45
C VAL A 298 -12.69 6.25 10.24
N SER A 299 -12.07 6.97 11.18
CA SER A 299 -10.99 6.45 12.03
C SER A 299 -11.46 5.31 12.92
N LEU A 300 -12.68 5.40 13.46
CA LEU A 300 -13.26 4.31 14.24
C LEU A 300 -13.42 3.05 13.38
N MET A 301 -13.91 3.18 12.16
CA MET A 301 -14.20 2.04 11.29
C MET A 301 -12.95 1.43 10.66
N LEU A 302 -11.94 2.23 10.33
CA LEU A 302 -10.72 1.76 9.68
C LEU A 302 -9.63 1.38 10.68
N GLU A 303 -9.54 2.07 11.82
CA GLU A 303 -8.42 1.96 12.75
C GLU A 303 -8.83 1.54 14.17
N GLN A 304 -10.14 1.37 14.43
CA GLN A 304 -10.69 1.15 15.78
C GLN A 304 -10.29 2.25 16.78
N LYS A 305 -10.14 3.49 16.30
CA LYS A 305 -9.79 4.66 17.13
C LYS A 305 -10.97 5.61 17.25
N LEU A 306 -11.44 5.84 18.47
CA LEU A 306 -12.36 6.96 18.76
C LEU A 306 -11.56 8.26 18.73
N VAL A 307 -11.94 9.20 17.84
CA VAL A 307 -11.41 10.55 17.88
C VAL A 307 -12.07 11.28 19.05
N SER A 308 -11.33 11.52 20.12
CA SER A 308 -11.82 12.25 21.29
C SER A 308 -11.90 13.75 20.97
N TYR A 309 -13.12 14.28 20.79
CA TYR A 309 -13.33 15.72 20.87
C TYR A 309 -13.24 16.15 22.34
N SER A 310 -12.17 16.84 22.70
CA SER A 310 -12.11 17.56 23.97
C SER A 310 -13.10 18.73 23.91
N ASN A 311 -14.32 18.53 24.42
CA ASN A 311 -15.28 19.61 24.63
C ASN A 311 -14.82 20.48 25.80
N GLY A 312 -13.94 21.45 25.52
CA GLY A 312 -13.71 22.57 26.41
C GLY A 312 -14.90 23.52 26.34
N HIS A 313 -15.74 23.52 27.38
CA HIS A 313 -16.63 24.64 27.64
C HIS A 313 -15.79 25.88 27.96
N SER A 314 -15.81 26.88 27.09
CA SER A 314 -15.37 28.24 27.42
C SER A 314 -16.44 29.24 27.00
N ASN A 315 -17.21 29.70 27.98
CA ASN A 315 -17.89 30.99 27.91
C ASN A 315 -16.84 32.10 27.79
N GLY A 316 -16.97 32.98 26.81
CA GLY A 316 -16.19 34.23 26.80
C GLY A 316 -15.98 34.84 25.43
N TYR A 317 -16.84 35.81 25.09
CA TYR A 317 -16.63 37.00 24.26
C TYR A 317 -15.70 36.94 23.04
N GLN A 318 -16.31 37.24 21.88
CA GLN A 318 -15.61 37.69 20.68
C GLN A 318 -14.74 38.92 20.96
N THR A 319 -13.46 38.82 20.61
CA THR A 319 -12.74 39.91 19.94
C THR A 319 -11.80 39.33 18.88
N ASN A 320 -11.89 39.89 17.68
CA ASN A 320 -10.99 39.62 16.57
C ASN A 320 -9.55 40.02 16.95
N ASN A 321 -8.61 39.08 16.88
CA ASN A 321 -7.24 39.36 16.49
C ASN A 321 -6.55 38.07 16.03
N THR A 322 -6.13 38.10 14.77
CA THR A 322 -5.29 37.12 14.09
C THR A 322 -3.99 36.90 14.86
N THR A 323 -3.86 35.75 15.52
CA THR A 323 -2.57 35.20 15.95
C THR A 323 -2.57 33.72 15.61
N ASN A 324 -1.61 33.31 14.78
CA ASN A 324 -1.31 31.91 14.46
C ASN A 324 -0.93 31.19 15.76
N ILE A 325 -1.88 30.50 16.38
CA ILE A 325 -1.56 29.48 17.37
C ILE A 325 -1.24 28.23 16.57
N LEU A 326 0.06 27.96 16.39
CA LEU A 326 0.56 26.63 16.07
C LEU A 326 0.04 25.68 17.14
N SER A 327 -1.07 24.99 16.87
CA SER A 327 -1.42 23.81 17.66
C SER A 327 -0.28 22.82 17.43
N ASN A 328 0.56 22.59 18.43
CA ASN A 328 1.57 21.54 18.36
C ASN A 328 0.84 20.22 18.07
N LYS A 329 0.90 19.79 16.81
CA LYS A 329 0.36 18.50 16.38
C LYS A 329 1.05 17.43 17.22
N ARG A 330 0.28 16.44 17.69
CA ARG A 330 0.84 15.29 18.42
C ARG A 330 1.95 14.65 17.58
N THR A 331 3.14 14.51 18.15
CA THR A 331 4.28 13.87 17.49
C THR A 331 4.15 12.35 17.58
N ASN A 332 4.19 11.65 16.44
CA ASN A 332 4.40 10.20 16.39
C ASN A 332 5.90 9.92 16.33
N TYR A 333 6.47 9.46 17.43
CA TYR A 333 7.90 9.17 17.57
C TYR A 333 8.37 7.93 16.76
N TYR A 334 7.45 7.13 16.23
CA TYR A 334 7.74 5.91 15.47
C TYR A 334 7.52 6.03 13.96
N LYS A 335 7.08 7.21 13.47
CA LYS A 335 6.69 7.40 12.06
C LYS A 335 7.75 6.93 11.06
N ASP A 336 9.02 7.12 11.39
CA ASP A 336 10.16 6.82 10.51
C ASP A 336 11.01 5.64 11.02
N LEU A 337 10.44 4.79 11.90
CA LEU A 337 11.10 3.60 12.45
C LEU A 337 10.50 2.31 11.86
N SER A 338 11.28 1.23 11.85
CA SER A 338 10.89 -0.04 11.21
C SER A 338 9.79 -0.81 11.93
N ALA A 339 9.54 -0.53 13.20
CA ALA A 339 8.43 -1.09 13.97
C ALA A 339 8.03 -0.17 15.13
N ASP A 340 6.75 -0.20 15.51
CA ASP A 340 6.17 0.65 16.55
C ASP A 340 6.04 -0.10 17.89
N TYR A 341 6.80 0.34 18.89
CA TYR A 341 6.79 -0.21 20.25
C TYR A 341 6.08 0.70 21.27
N SER A 342 5.34 1.71 20.81
CA SER A 342 4.67 2.70 21.67
C SER A 342 3.55 2.12 22.55
N ARG A 343 2.98 0.98 22.15
CA ARG A 343 1.93 0.24 22.89
C ARG A 343 1.97 -1.26 22.56
N PRO A 344 1.25 -2.11 23.32
CA PRO A 344 1.19 -3.55 23.06
C PRO A 344 0.57 -3.88 21.69
N GLY A 345 0.94 -5.03 21.12
CA GLY A 345 0.25 -5.65 19.98
C GLY A 345 0.48 -5.04 18.58
N LEU A 346 1.42 -4.10 18.43
CA LEU A 346 1.70 -3.45 17.13
C LEU A 346 2.72 -4.19 16.24
N VAL A 347 3.43 -5.17 16.80
CA VAL A 347 4.50 -5.91 16.11
C VAL A 347 4.06 -7.35 15.91
N THR A 348 4.12 -7.83 14.67
CA THR A 348 3.77 -9.22 14.32
C THR A 348 4.90 -10.18 14.69
N SER A 349 4.58 -11.46 14.86
CA SER A 349 5.57 -12.50 15.17
C SER A 349 6.68 -12.63 14.12
N TYR A 350 6.36 -12.39 12.85
CA TYR A 350 7.34 -12.37 11.76
C TYR A 350 8.34 -11.21 11.89
N VAL A 351 7.83 -9.99 12.15
CA VAL A 351 8.67 -8.80 12.33
C VAL A 351 9.53 -8.96 13.58
N ALA A 352 8.95 -9.45 14.68
CA ALA A 352 9.65 -9.75 15.92
C ALA A 352 10.86 -10.68 15.70
N LYS A 353 10.67 -11.79 14.96
CA LYS A 353 11.76 -12.71 14.63
C LYS A 353 12.88 -12.02 13.87
N LYS A 354 12.54 -11.25 12.84
CA LYS A 354 13.53 -10.52 12.03
C LYS A 354 14.32 -9.51 12.86
N LEU A 355 13.65 -8.78 13.76
CA LEU A 355 14.31 -7.78 14.61
C LEU A 355 15.35 -8.40 15.55
N ILE A 356 15.11 -9.63 16.04
CA ILE A 356 16.11 -10.37 16.81
C ILE A 356 17.31 -10.77 15.94
N GLU A 357 17.08 -11.26 14.72
CA GLU A 357 18.17 -11.58 13.78
C GLU A 357 19.00 -10.34 13.42
N ASP A 358 18.36 -9.18 13.29
CA ASP A 358 19.04 -7.91 13.03
C ASP A 358 19.78 -7.39 14.27
N ALA A 359 19.24 -7.58 15.47
CA ALA A 359 19.92 -7.24 16.73
C ALA A 359 21.26 -7.98 16.87
N GLU A 360 21.28 -9.29 16.59
CA GLU A 360 22.49 -10.13 16.64
C GLU A 360 23.56 -9.62 15.67
N LYS A 361 23.17 -9.19 14.46
CA LYS A 361 24.09 -8.59 13.48
C LYS A 361 24.64 -7.25 13.96
N ILE A 362 23.79 -6.38 14.50
CA ILE A 362 24.19 -5.05 14.98
C ILE A 362 25.20 -5.18 16.12
N VAL A 363 24.92 -6.05 17.10
CA VAL A 363 25.85 -6.31 18.23
C VAL A 363 27.21 -6.79 17.73
N ALA A 364 27.25 -7.63 16.68
CA ALA A 364 28.49 -8.13 16.10
C ALA A 364 29.34 -7.06 15.39
N MET A 365 28.78 -5.88 15.07
CA MET A 365 29.51 -4.77 14.45
C MET A 365 30.30 -3.92 15.45
N LYS A 366 30.14 -4.15 16.76
CA LYS A 366 30.78 -3.36 17.82
C LYS A 366 32.30 -3.47 17.75
N GLU A 367 32.95 -2.32 17.63
CA GLU A 367 34.41 -2.20 17.63
C GLU A 367 34.97 -2.16 19.05
N ARG A 368 36.18 -2.70 19.22
CA ARG A 368 36.87 -2.75 20.52
C ARG A 368 37.21 -1.36 21.07
N THR A 369 37.50 -0.39 20.20
CA THR A 369 37.74 1.01 20.55
C THR A 369 36.54 1.85 20.12
N LEU A 370 36.17 2.86 20.91
CA LEU A 370 35.11 3.77 20.53
C LEU A 370 35.55 4.54 19.26
N PRO A 371 34.83 4.42 18.13
CA PRO A 371 35.22 5.07 16.89
C PRO A 371 35.15 6.60 17.02
N GLU A 372 36.01 7.31 16.31
CA GLU A 372 36.00 8.78 16.28
C GLU A 372 34.88 9.29 15.36
N ILE A 373 34.26 10.40 15.75
CA ILE A 373 33.32 11.14 14.90
C ILE A 373 34.13 11.96 13.91
N GLY A 374 33.88 11.77 12.62
CA GLY A 374 34.63 12.44 11.57
C GLY A 374 33.99 12.24 10.21
N PRO A 375 34.69 12.59 9.11
CA PRO A 375 34.15 12.53 7.76
C PRO A 375 33.64 11.14 7.33
N ASN A 376 34.18 10.08 7.94
CA ASN A 376 33.85 8.68 7.62
C ASN A 376 32.87 8.04 8.63
N TYR A 377 32.41 8.80 9.63
CA TYR A 377 31.43 8.37 10.61
C TYR A 377 30.79 9.59 11.28
N THR A 378 29.78 10.14 10.61
CA THR A 378 29.19 11.43 10.98
C THR A 378 28.07 11.27 12.03
N LEU A 379 27.65 12.38 12.64
CA LEU A 379 26.52 12.38 13.58
C LEU A 379 25.21 11.96 12.90
N GLU A 380 25.01 12.32 11.64
CA GLU A 380 23.83 11.92 10.87
C GLU A 380 23.80 10.41 10.62
N GLN A 381 24.95 9.82 10.30
CA GLN A 381 25.07 8.37 10.19
C GLN A 381 24.80 7.69 11.53
N ILE A 382 25.39 8.18 12.62
CA ILE A 382 25.19 7.64 13.96
C ILE A 382 23.70 7.71 14.36
N GLU A 383 23.03 8.83 14.09
CA GLU A 383 21.60 8.98 14.39
C GLU A 383 20.74 7.99 13.59
N GLN A 384 21.06 7.79 12.31
CA GLN A 384 20.37 6.83 11.47
C GLN A 384 20.58 5.40 11.97
N GLU A 385 21.80 5.03 12.34
CA GLU A 385 22.11 3.73 12.95
C GLU A 385 21.38 3.55 14.30
N ASN A 386 21.26 4.61 15.10
CA ASN A 386 20.47 4.58 16.34
C ASN A 386 18.97 4.35 16.08
N LYS A 387 18.40 4.93 15.01
CA LYS A 387 17.02 4.67 14.57
C LYS A 387 16.80 3.23 14.11
N GLU A 388 17.77 2.66 13.39
CA GLU A 388 17.74 1.25 12.94
C GLU A 388 17.83 0.27 14.12
N TRP A 389 18.70 0.58 15.09
CA TRP A 389 18.91 -0.23 16.27
C TRP A 389 17.69 -0.23 17.20
N TRP A 390 16.98 0.89 17.33
CA TRP A 390 15.96 1.07 18.37
C TRP A 390 14.85 -0.01 18.40
N PRO A 391 14.20 -0.37 17.27
CA PRO A 391 13.20 -1.44 17.28
C PRO A 391 13.77 -2.81 17.65
N THR A 392 15.05 -3.06 17.36
CA THR A 392 15.74 -4.31 17.71
C THR A 392 15.98 -4.41 19.21
N HIS A 393 16.36 -3.30 19.86
CA HIS A 393 16.49 -3.20 21.32
C HIS A 393 15.17 -3.46 22.04
N CYS A 394 14.09 -2.82 21.56
CA CYS A 394 12.76 -2.98 22.15
C CYS A 394 12.31 -4.45 22.10
N GLU A 395 12.56 -5.14 20.99
CA GLU A 395 12.19 -6.54 20.84
C GLU A 395 13.06 -7.48 21.68
N ALA A 396 14.37 -7.25 21.69
CA ALA A 396 15.29 -8.02 22.54
C ALA A 396 14.88 -7.94 24.01
N LEU A 397 14.45 -6.76 24.47
CA LEU A 397 13.95 -6.59 25.84
C LEU A 397 12.61 -7.28 26.08
N ARG A 398 11.64 -7.16 25.16
CA ARG A 398 10.35 -7.87 25.28
C ARG A 398 10.52 -9.39 25.33
N GLN A 399 11.52 -9.93 24.65
CA GLN A 399 11.82 -11.36 24.65
C GLN A 399 12.79 -11.80 25.76
N GLY A 400 13.24 -10.90 26.64
CA GLY A 400 14.19 -11.23 27.70
C GLY A 400 15.56 -11.73 27.18
N ARG A 401 15.99 -11.28 26.00
CA ARG A 401 17.28 -11.63 25.37
C ARG A 401 18.43 -10.82 25.96
N GLY A 402 18.72 -11.09 27.24
CA GLY A 402 19.83 -10.47 27.97
C GLY A 402 21.18 -10.65 27.26
N ASP A 403 21.38 -11.78 26.58
CA ASP A 403 22.54 -12.07 25.74
C ASP A 403 22.78 -11.04 24.62
N ILE A 404 21.70 -10.54 24.00
CA ILE A 404 21.77 -9.47 22.99
C ILE A 404 21.94 -8.11 23.66
N LEU A 405 21.13 -7.83 24.70
CA LEU A 405 21.10 -6.54 25.38
C LEU A 405 22.46 -6.19 26.02
N THR A 406 23.14 -7.16 26.63
CA THR A 406 24.50 -6.97 27.14
C THR A 406 25.48 -6.57 26.03
N GLY A 407 25.27 -7.07 24.82
CA GLY A 407 26.07 -6.75 23.63
C GLY A 407 25.98 -5.28 23.19
N GLU A 408 24.92 -4.57 23.57
CA GLU A 408 24.65 -3.17 23.20
C GLU A 408 25.46 -2.15 24.00
N TYR A 409 26.12 -2.60 25.07
CA TYR A 409 26.94 -1.76 25.94
C TYR A 409 28.43 -1.91 25.65
N ARG A 410 29.21 -0.87 25.95
CA ARG A 410 30.68 -0.96 25.98
C ARG A 410 31.19 -1.49 27.31
N ASP A 411 32.39 -2.08 27.29
CA ASP A 411 33.06 -2.59 28.48
C ASP A 411 33.36 -1.49 29.51
N ASP A 412 33.53 -0.25 29.04
CA ASP A 412 33.78 0.96 29.82
C ASP A 412 32.52 1.83 30.04
N LEU A 413 31.33 1.23 29.92
CA LEU A 413 30.03 1.90 30.16
C LEU A 413 30.05 2.69 31.48
N VAL A 414 29.61 3.95 31.42
CA VAL A 414 29.21 4.71 32.61
C VAL A 414 27.69 4.66 32.72
N TYR A 415 27.18 4.31 33.90
CA TYR A 415 25.75 4.21 34.15
C TYR A 415 25.36 5.06 35.36
N LEU A 416 24.52 6.07 35.14
CA LEU A 416 24.03 6.97 36.18
C LEU A 416 22.56 6.69 36.47
N CYS A 417 22.24 6.32 37.70
CA CYS A 417 20.87 6.05 38.11
C CYS A 417 20.63 6.46 39.57
N GLN A 418 19.40 6.27 40.05
CA GLN A 418 18.97 6.68 41.39
C GLN A 418 19.76 6.02 42.54
N ASP A 419 20.33 4.83 42.31
CA ASP A 419 21.09 4.08 43.33
C ASP A 419 22.58 4.45 43.35
N GLY A 420 23.02 5.35 42.45
CA GLY A 420 24.39 5.80 42.31
C GLY A 420 25.01 5.47 40.94
N PRO A 421 26.25 5.94 40.70
CA PRO A 421 26.96 5.66 39.46
C PRO A 421 27.63 4.27 39.48
N TYR A 422 27.61 3.59 38.33
CA TYR A 422 28.30 2.33 38.10
C TYR A 422 29.24 2.44 36.89
N GLN A 423 30.29 1.62 36.88
CA GLN A 423 31.26 1.57 35.80
C GLN A 423 31.48 0.14 35.32
N GLY A 424 31.36 -0.05 34.01
CA GLY A 424 31.57 -1.30 33.29
C GLY A 424 30.47 -2.34 33.47
N LEU A 425 30.56 -3.41 32.68
CA LEU A 425 29.53 -4.44 32.57
C LEU A 425 29.40 -5.32 33.82
N GLU A 426 30.48 -5.52 34.58
CA GLU A 426 30.45 -6.37 35.78
C GLU A 426 29.55 -5.80 36.88
N GLN A 427 29.60 -4.49 37.14
CA GLN A 427 28.74 -3.84 38.14
C GLN A 427 27.28 -3.75 37.69
N GLN A 428 27.04 -3.78 36.37
CA GLN A 428 25.70 -3.71 35.78
C GLN A 428 24.94 -5.05 35.90
N LYS A 429 25.63 -6.18 35.73
CA LYS A 429 25.03 -7.53 35.63
C LYS A 429 24.12 -7.87 36.81
N GLU A 430 24.56 -7.59 38.04
CA GLU A 430 23.83 -7.97 39.24
C GLU A 430 22.47 -7.30 39.34
N ARG A 431 22.32 -6.07 38.79
CA ARG A 431 21.11 -5.25 38.91
C ARG A 431 20.17 -5.39 37.71
N GLU A 432 20.68 -5.36 36.49
CA GLU A 432 19.81 -5.41 35.29
C GLU A 432 19.07 -6.73 35.14
N GLN A 433 19.63 -7.85 35.62
CA GLN A 433 18.94 -9.14 35.60
C GLN A 433 17.61 -9.11 36.39
N HIS A 434 17.56 -8.43 37.54
CA HIS A 434 16.35 -8.33 38.34
C HIS A 434 15.30 -7.46 37.66
N TRP A 435 15.73 -6.44 36.95
CA TRP A 435 14.82 -5.53 36.25
C TRP A 435 14.28 -6.13 34.98
N TRP A 436 15.13 -6.74 34.16
CA TRP A 436 14.71 -7.51 33.00
C TRP A 436 13.69 -8.58 33.40
N ALA A 437 13.93 -9.27 34.52
CA ALA A 437 12.99 -10.26 35.04
C ALA A 437 11.64 -9.66 35.45
N LEU A 438 11.60 -8.45 36.01
CA LEU A 438 10.35 -7.77 36.39
C LEU A 438 9.60 -7.17 35.19
N ILE A 439 10.31 -6.62 34.22
CA ILE A 439 9.71 -5.88 33.09
C ILE A 439 9.39 -6.76 31.88
N ALA A 440 10.00 -7.95 31.78
CA ALA A 440 9.72 -8.96 30.75
C ALA A 440 9.04 -10.22 31.31
N GLN A 441 8.43 -10.13 32.50
CA GLN A 441 7.71 -11.25 33.09
C GLN A 441 6.47 -11.63 32.27
N PRO A 442 6.03 -12.92 32.31
CA PRO A 442 4.81 -13.34 31.65
C PRO A 442 3.59 -12.52 32.07
N GLY A 443 2.76 -12.12 31.10
CA GLY A 443 1.57 -11.30 31.34
C GLY A 443 1.86 -9.81 31.54
N VAL A 444 3.09 -9.36 31.28
CA VAL A 444 3.47 -7.95 31.30
C VAL A 444 4.11 -7.55 29.97
N THR A 445 3.59 -6.49 29.35
CA THR A 445 4.12 -5.95 28.10
C THR A 445 4.83 -4.62 28.33
N MET A 446 6.11 -4.56 27.95
CA MET A 446 6.86 -3.30 27.92
C MET A 446 6.51 -2.46 26.69
N CYS A 447 6.36 -1.15 26.91
CA CYS A 447 5.97 -0.15 25.91
C CYS A 447 6.88 1.07 26.02
N TRP A 448 7.16 1.72 24.89
CA TRP A 448 7.99 2.92 24.81
C TRP A 448 7.26 4.04 24.08
N PRO A 449 6.34 4.78 24.73
CA PRO A 449 5.52 5.78 24.06
C PRO A 449 6.30 6.93 23.42
N ILE A 450 7.52 7.20 23.90
CA ILE A 450 8.38 8.30 23.46
C ILE A 450 9.77 7.75 23.16
N VAL A 451 10.29 8.08 21.98
CA VAL A 451 11.70 7.94 21.62
C VAL A 451 12.12 9.13 20.76
N MET A 452 13.29 9.68 21.03
CA MET A 452 13.85 10.82 20.31
C MET A 452 15.33 10.58 20.06
N PHE A 453 15.81 11.03 18.90
CA PHE A 453 17.19 10.83 18.46
C PHE A 453 17.80 12.19 18.14
N HIS A 454 19.05 12.40 18.54
CA HIS A 454 19.85 13.55 18.11
C HIS A 454 21.34 13.18 18.10
N GLY A 455 21.89 12.85 16.93
CA GLY A 455 23.24 12.32 16.82
C GLY A 455 23.42 11.06 17.67
N GLU A 456 24.30 11.12 18.67
CA GLU A 456 24.56 10.01 19.61
C GLU A 456 23.47 9.84 20.68
N VAL A 457 22.63 10.86 20.87
CA VAL A 457 21.67 10.89 21.98
C VAL A 457 20.41 10.12 21.60
N VAL A 458 20.03 9.16 22.43
CA VAL A 458 18.74 8.48 22.35
C VAL A 458 18.01 8.68 23.68
N PHE A 459 16.95 9.48 23.67
CA PHE A 459 16.08 9.69 24.83
C PHE A 459 14.79 8.90 24.64
N PHE A 460 14.34 8.20 25.65
CA PHE A 460 13.07 7.48 25.60
C PHE A 460 12.37 7.39 26.94
N GLU A 461 11.05 7.29 26.89
CA GLU A 461 10.20 6.98 28.03
C GLU A 461 9.55 5.62 27.82
N TRP A 462 9.48 4.85 28.91
CA TRP A 462 8.93 3.50 28.89
C TRP A 462 7.98 3.26 30.05
N LYS A 463 7.09 2.29 29.85
CA LYS A 463 6.22 1.74 30.88
C LYS A 463 5.97 0.26 30.64
N CYS A 464 5.72 -0.48 31.71
CA CYS A 464 5.30 -1.87 31.65
C CYS A 464 3.83 -1.95 32.05
N VAL A 465 3.01 -2.60 31.23
CA VAL A 465 1.58 -2.76 31.48
C VAL A 465 1.25 -4.23 31.71
N ASP A 466 0.40 -4.47 32.70
CA ASP A 466 -0.19 -5.78 32.98
C ASP A 466 -1.21 -6.10 31.89
N ASP A 467 -1.07 -7.25 31.22
CA ASP A 467 -1.87 -7.59 30.04
C ASP A 467 -3.35 -7.87 30.39
N GLU A 468 -3.64 -8.30 31.62
CA GLU A 468 -5.00 -8.60 32.08
C GLU A 468 -5.71 -7.36 32.62
N THR A 469 -5.02 -6.55 33.41
CA THR A 469 -5.60 -5.43 34.18
C THR A 469 -5.29 -4.05 33.62
N ASN A 470 -4.36 -3.94 32.65
CA ASN A 470 -3.84 -2.69 32.09
C ASN A 470 -3.20 -1.74 33.12
N GLU A 471 -2.87 -2.25 34.31
CA GLU A 471 -2.15 -1.51 35.34
C GLU A 471 -0.70 -1.24 34.89
N THR A 472 -0.17 -0.05 35.18
CA THR A 472 1.26 0.23 34.97
C THR A 472 2.07 -0.26 36.16
N LEU A 473 2.88 -1.32 35.98
CA LEU A 473 3.68 -1.89 37.07
C LEU A 473 4.99 -1.14 37.31
N ALA A 474 5.56 -0.58 36.24
CA ALA A 474 6.78 0.20 36.30
C ALA A 474 6.83 1.19 35.13
N LYS A 475 7.56 2.29 35.32
CA LYS A 475 7.83 3.27 34.26
C LYS A 475 9.16 3.96 34.49
N GLY A 476 9.68 4.57 33.44
CA GLY A 476 10.89 5.36 33.55
C GLY A 476 11.20 6.15 32.30
N ASN A 477 12.28 6.92 32.37
CA ASN A 477 12.93 7.53 31.23
C ASN A 477 14.41 7.16 31.23
N VAL A 478 14.99 7.19 30.05
CA VAL A 478 16.38 6.83 29.84
C VAL A 478 16.96 7.75 28.78
N THR A 479 18.21 8.18 28.99
CA THR A 479 19.04 8.83 27.98
C THR A 479 20.26 7.97 27.75
N TRP A 480 20.46 7.54 26.52
CA TRP A 480 21.69 6.88 26.08
C TRP A 480 22.53 7.86 25.28
N ILE A 481 23.84 7.76 25.47
CA ILE A 481 24.81 8.20 24.50
C ILE A 481 25.36 6.94 23.81
N ARG A 482 24.91 6.72 22.58
CA ARG A 482 25.20 5.55 21.76
C ARG A 482 25.82 5.98 20.44
N ARG A 483 27.04 5.50 20.19
CA ARG A 483 27.81 5.83 18.99
C ARG A 483 27.55 4.83 17.85
N GLY A 484 26.30 4.77 17.39
CA GLY A 484 25.88 3.92 16.27
C GLY A 484 26.25 2.43 16.47
N HIS A 485 26.17 1.64 15.41
CA HIS A 485 26.36 0.18 15.45
C HIS A 485 27.78 -0.20 15.89
N ARG A 486 28.78 0.58 15.47
CA ARG A 486 30.20 0.31 15.73
C ARG A 486 30.65 0.72 17.14
N GLY A 487 30.04 1.75 17.71
CA GLY A 487 30.48 2.33 18.97
C GLY A 487 29.68 1.91 20.19
N ALA A 488 28.44 1.44 20.02
CA ALA A 488 27.57 0.97 21.10
C ALA A 488 27.30 2.04 22.19
N CYS A 489 26.58 1.68 23.25
CA CYS A 489 26.25 2.59 24.35
C CYS A 489 27.41 2.68 25.35
N TYR A 490 27.89 3.90 25.60
CA TYR A 490 29.00 4.15 26.52
C TYR A 490 28.61 5.06 27.70
N LEU A 491 27.46 5.74 27.63
CA LEU A 491 26.83 6.40 28.76
C LEU A 491 25.33 6.10 28.76
N LYS A 492 24.81 5.64 29.89
CA LYS A 492 23.39 5.47 30.15
C LYS A 492 23.01 6.27 31.38
N THR A 493 21.92 7.02 31.30
CA THR A 493 21.29 7.66 32.46
C THR A 493 19.85 7.25 32.54
N GLU A 494 19.33 6.98 33.73
CA GLU A 494 17.94 6.57 33.89
C GLU A 494 17.29 7.13 35.13
N GLN A 495 15.97 7.27 35.04
CA GLN A 495 15.08 7.39 36.19
C GLN A 495 13.96 6.38 36.01
N LEU A 496 13.64 5.64 37.07
CA LEU A 496 12.57 4.65 37.02
C LEU A 496 11.81 4.55 38.34
N THR A 497 10.59 4.06 38.24
CA THR A 497 9.62 3.94 39.33
C THR A 497 8.93 2.59 39.21
N PHE A 498 8.98 1.79 40.27
CA PHE A 498 8.20 0.55 40.41
C PHE A 498 6.97 0.81 41.28
N TYR A 499 5.81 0.28 40.87
CA TYR A 499 4.54 0.46 41.56
C TYR A 499 4.13 -0.75 42.42
N ARG A 500 4.60 -1.95 42.09
CA ARG A 500 4.31 -3.19 42.84
C ARG A 500 5.54 -3.74 43.56
N ASP A 501 6.51 -4.25 42.80
CA ASP A 501 7.67 -4.97 43.34
C ASP A 501 8.99 -4.34 42.86
N VAL A 502 9.98 -4.27 43.75
CA VAL A 502 11.32 -3.71 43.46
C VAL A 502 12.36 -4.82 43.20
N PHE A 503 12.06 -6.05 43.62
CA PHE A 503 12.94 -7.24 43.43
C PHE A 503 12.15 -8.41 42.83
N ALA A 504 12.71 -9.05 41.80
CA ALA A 504 12.09 -10.22 41.16
C ALA A 504 12.19 -11.49 42.03
N PRO A 505 11.12 -12.31 42.12
CA PRO A 505 11.20 -13.67 42.66
C PRO A 505 12.21 -14.54 41.90
N SER A 506 12.74 -15.57 42.57
CA SER A 506 13.76 -16.47 42.03
C SER A 506 13.33 -17.21 40.76
N GLU A 507 12.03 -17.40 40.57
CA GLU A 507 11.41 -18.05 39.43
C GLU A 507 11.50 -17.20 38.15
N LEU A 508 11.33 -15.87 38.26
CA LEU A 508 11.40 -14.95 37.13
C LEU A 508 12.84 -14.77 36.62
N LEU A 509 13.82 -14.84 37.52
CA LEU A 509 15.24 -14.76 37.14
C LEU A 509 15.66 -15.89 36.19
N LYS A 510 15.02 -17.06 36.27
CA LYS A 510 15.30 -18.21 35.38
C LYS A 510 14.79 -18.02 33.94
N LEU A 511 13.95 -17.02 33.70
CA LEU A 511 13.38 -16.73 32.38
C LEU A 511 14.30 -15.84 31.52
N ILE A 512 15.29 -15.19 32.13
CA ILE A 512 16.24 -14.33 31.44
C ILE A 512 17.39 -15.18 30.87
N LYS A 513 17.65 -15.02 29.57
CA LYS A 513 18.85 -15.59 28.96
C LYS A 513 20.04 -14.68 29.26
N THR A 514 20.93 -15.12 30.14
CA THR A 514 22.20 -14.44 30.40
C THR A 514 23.26 -14.89 29.39
N ALA A 515 24.18 -13.99 29.04
CA ALA A 515 25.35 -14.28 28.19
C ALA A 515 26.33 -15.27 28.84
#